data_AF-A0A162FZG7-F1
#
_entry.id   AF-A0A162FZG7-F1
#
_cell.length_a   1.000
_cell.length_b   1.000
_cell.length_c   1.000
_cell.angle_alpha   90.00
_cell.angle_beta   90.00
_cell.angle_gamma   90.00
#
_symmetry.space_group_name_H-M   'P 1'
#
loop_
_entity.id
_entity.type
_entity.pdbx_description
1 polymer ?
#
loop_
_entity_poly.entity_id
_entity_poly.type
_entity_poly.pdbx_seq_one_letter_code
_entity_poly.pdbx_strand_id
1 'polypeptide(L)'
;MGYVGSDGVAQEGVEYGENTCLAGQNGSESYERSADFVRIPGSTVSEKPAVDGGTLQLTIDSDLQYYSQQVLAKRVAEVGGSYGIVVVQEVKTGKLLTVAETPTVDPNNVEASPSADRSSRAFRAPFEPGSTFKPMTAAMLIDQGQAGPTTQVVVPDSFEKDGASFSDDFAHTPTNYTLTGILKDSSNVGISMLGSRLSAQTRYDYLQKFGLGTPTTSGFPGEEGGLLADYQDWDNQTNYTTMFGQGVSATAVQVASIYQTLGNGGVRLPSQLVAGCTMPDGSVVDVPDSAGSQVVSSSAAKQVVDMLQTHYNEGWLADDIHVDGYNIATKTGTAQQPDGKGGYSKSYTVSLAGLAPAEDPEYVVTVTIADPVKMNTSQATAPVFQQVMTQVLKTNRVEPSTVPPVEYPTTW
;
A
#
# COMPACT_ATOMS: atom_id res chain seq x y z
N MET A 1 8.51 13.39 -3.61
CA MET A 1 8.73 14.80 -4.03
C MET A 1 8.75 14.91 -5.55
N GLY A 2 9.73 14.36 -6.25
CA GLY A 2 9.93 14.64 -7.67
C GLY A 2 11.09 15.62 -7.86
N TYR A 3 11.17 16.25 -9.03
CA TYR A 3 12.23 17.21 -9.36
C TYR A 3 11.82 18.13 -10.51
N VAL A 4 12.54 19.25 -10.62
CA VAL A 4 12.36 20.28 -11.66
C VAL A 4 13.57 20.32 -12.58
N GLY A 5 13.36 20.75 -13.83
CA GLY A 5 14.44 21.01 -14.78
C GLY A 5 15.22 22.28 -14.46
N SER A 6 16.35 22.49 -15.12
CA SER A 6 17.15 23.73 -14.99
C SER A 6 16.41 24.98 -15.46
N ASP A 7 15.37 24.80 -16.26
CA ASP A 7 14.45 25.84 -16.73
C ASP A 7 13.28 26.11 -15.76
N GLY A 8 13.25 25.43 -14.61
CA GLY A 8 12.18 25.53 -13.61
C GLY A 8 10.93 24.74 -13.97
N VAL A 9 10.93 23.96 -15.05
CA VAL A 9 9.77 23.16 -15.45
C VAL A 9 9.74 21.87 -14.64
N ALA A 10 8.64 21.62 -13.94
CA ALA A 10 8.43 20.37 -13.21
C ALA A 10 8.47 19.14 -14.13
N GLN A 11 9.14 18.07 -13.68
CA GLN A 11 9.39 16.88 -14.50
C GLN A 11 8.80 15.58 -13.93
N GLU A 12 8.66 15.47 -12.61
CA GLU A 12 8.27 14.22 -11.95
C GLU A 12 7.62 14.48 -10.58
N GLY A 13 6.93 13.47 -10.02
CA GLY A 13 6.39 13.49 -8.66
C GLY A 13 5.33 14.57 -8.40
N VAL A 14 5.25 15.03 -7.16
CA VAL A 14 4.29 16.07 -6.76
C VAL A 14 4.63 17.43 -7.37
N GLU A 15 5.89 17.71 -7.71
CA GLU A 15 6.27 18.90 -8.48
C GLU A 15 5.51 18.94 -9.81
N TYR A 16 5.44 17.81 -10.52
CA TYR A 16 4.73 17.72 -11.80
C TYR A 16 3.21 17.68 -11.61
N GLY A 17 2.73 16.86 -10.67
CA GLY A 17 1.29 16.69 -10.42
C GLY A 17 0.59 17.95 -9.94
N GLU A 18 1.28 18.70 -9.08
CA GLU A 18 0.74 19.88 -8.41
C GLU A 18 1.31 21.19 -8.99
N ASN A 19 1.84 21.15 -10.22
CA ASN A 19 2.47 22.30 -10.86
C ASN A 19 1.52 23.50 -11.01
N THR A 20 0.20 23.27 -11.08
CA THR A 20 -0.81 24.34 -11.09
C THR A 20 -0.83 25.13 -9.77
N CYS A 21 -0.63 24.47 -8.64
CA CYS A 21 -0.42 25.13 -7.35
C CYS A 21 0.94 25.83 -7.32
N LEU A 22 2.01 25.14 -7.73
CA LEU A 22 3.40 25.54 -7.43
C LEU A 22 3.99 26.60 -8.37
N ALA A 23 3.63 26.62 -9.66
CA ALA A 23 4.39 27.40 -10.66
C ALA A 23 4.11 28.91 -10.67
N GLY A 24 2.95 29.35 -10.18
CA GLY A 24 2.53 30.76 -10.29
C GLY A 24 2.31 31.23 -11.74
N GLN A 25 2.33 32.54 -11.96
CA GLN A 25 2.23 33.17 -13.28
C GLN A 25 3.25 34.31 -13.42
N ASN A 26 4.08 34.23 -14.46
CA ASN A 26 5.04 35.29 -14.77
C ASN A 26 4.33 36.62 -15.09
N GLY A 27 4.85 37.70 -14.51
CA GLY A 27 4.48 39.07 -14.86
C GLY A 27 5.19 39.55 -16.14
N SER A 28 4.84 40.74 -16.60
CA SER A 28 5.54 41.43 -17.68
C SER A 28 5.51 42.94 -17.48
N GLU A 29 6.63 43.60 -17.77
CA GLU A 29 6.70 45.06 -17.87
C GLU A 29 7.17 45.42 -19.28
N SER A 30 6.48 46.34 -19.93
CA SER A 30 6.90 46.94 -21.20
C SER A 30 7.05 48.45 -21.01
N TYR A 31 8.19 48.98 -21.42
CA TYR A 31 8.52 50.41 -21.38
C TYR A 31 9.31 50.82 -22.62
N GLU A 32 9.26 52.10 -22.96
CA GLU A 32 10.07 52.63 -24.06
C GLU A 32 11.50 52.90 -23.58
N ARG A 33 12.48 52.53 -24.42
CA ARG A 33 13.90 52.75 -24.17
C ARG A 33 14.54 53.54 -25.30
N SER A 34 15.55 54.35 -24.97
CA SER A 34 16.39 55.03 -25.96
C SER A 34 17.21 54.02 -26.77
N ALA A 35 17.83 54.49 -27.86
CA ALA A 35 18.77 53.69 -28.65
C ALA A 35 19.95 53.15 -27.81
N ASP A 36 20.29 53.83 -26.71
CA ASP A 36 21.34 53.46 -25.76
C ASP A 36 20.82 52.57 -24.61
N PHE A 37 19.65 51.93 -24.76
CA PHE A 37 19.02 51.02 -23.81
C PHE A 37 18.60 51.65 -22.46
N VAL A 38 18.47 52.98 -22.38
CA VAL A 38 18.01 53.67 -21.16
C VAL A 38 16.50 53.86 -21.20
N ARG A 39 15.79 53.49 -20.12
CA ARG A 39 14.35 53.73 -19.98
C ARG A 39 14.04 55.22 -20.12
N ILE A 40 13.09 55.57 -20.99
CA ILE A 40 12.69 56.96 -21.23
C ILE A 40 11.76 57.40 -20.09
N PRO A 41 12.13 58.42 -19.30
CA PRO A 41 11.26 58.94 -18.25
C PRO A 41 9.93 59.46 -18.83
N GLY A 42 8.80 59.05 -18.25
CA GLY A 42 7.46 59.47 -18.67
C GLY A 42 6.82 58.66 -19.80
N SER A 43 7.47 57.59 -20.29
CA SER A 43 6.88 56.66 -21.26
C SER A 43 5.72 55.86 -20.68
N THR A 44 4.80 55.41 -21.53
CA THR A 44 3.71 54.51 -21.13
C THR A 44 4.30 53.18 -20.67
N VAL A 45 4.01 52.81 -19.43
CA VAL A 45 4.38 51.52 -18.85
C VAL A 45 3.15 50.63 -18.92
N SER A 46 3.28 49.49 -19.59
CA SER A 46 2.29 48.41 -19.48
C SER A 46 2.85 47.35 -18.56
N GLU A 47 2.25 47.21 -17.39
CA GLU A 47 2.66 46.25 -16.37
C GLU A 47 1.55 45.23 -16.11
N LYS A 48 1.90 43.96 -16.18
CA LYS A 48 1.15 42.84 -15.63
C LYS A 48 1.96 42.30 -14.44
N PRO A 49 1.50 42.47 -13.20
CA PRO A 49 2.18 41.91 -12.03
C PRO A 49 2.33 40.40 -12.14
N ALA A 50 3.42 39.87 -11.59
CA ALA A 50 3.57 38.43 -11.39
C ALA A 50 2.62 37.95 -10.28
N VAL A 51 2.24 36.69 -10.35
CA VAL A 51 1.51 35.98 -9.29
C VAL A 51 2.39 34.84 -8.83
N ASP A 52 2.80 34.86 -7.56
CA ASP A 52 3.61 33.79 -7.01
C ASP A 52 2.82 32.47 -6.92
N GLY A 53 3.54 31.36 -6.94
CA GLY A 53 2.96 30.04 -6.68
C GLY A 53 2.44 29.90 -5.24
N GLY A 54 1.55 28.94 -5.05
CA GLY A 54 1.09 28.51 -3.73
C GLY A 54 2.11 27.63 -3.01
N THR A 55 1.81 27.34 -1.75
CA THR A 55 2.53 26.37 -0.91
C THR A 55 1.71 25.09 -0.81
N LEU A 56 2.22 24.01 -1.40
CA LEU A 56 1.61 22.69 -1.31
C LEU A 56 1.87 22.06 0.07
N GLN A 57 0.82 21.65 0.76
CA GLN A 57 0.91 20.88 1.99
C GLN A 57 0.71 19.40 1.68
N LEU A 58 1.71 18.56 1.98
CA LEU A 58 1.57 17.11 1.93
C LEU A 58 1.03 16.56 3.24
N THR A 59 0.49 15.34 3.19
CA THR A 59 0.09 14.54 4.36
C THR A 59 1.26 13.81 5.01
N ILE A 60 2.42 13.79 4.35
CA ILE A 60 3.65 13.14 4.81
C ILE A 60 4.18 13.78 6.09
N ASP A 61 4.41 12.96 7.11
CA ASP A 61 5.19 13.33 8.29
C ASP A 61 6.68 13.18 7.95
N SER A 62 7.41 14.30 7.93
CA SER A 62 8.81 14.31 7.50
C SER A 62 9.75 13.51 8.40
N ASP A 63 9.48 13.48 9.72
CA ASP A 63 10.33 12.79 10.69
C ASP A 63 10.11 11.27 10.59
N LEU A 64 8.84 10.85 10.48
CA LEU A 64 8.49 9.45 10.28
C LEU A 64 8.95 8.94 8.91
N GLN A 65 8.81 9.76 7.86
CA GLN A 65 9.32 9.46 6.52
C GLN A 65 10.83 9.24 6.56
N TYR A 66 11.58 10.17 7.16
CA TYR A 66 13.04 10.06 7.28
C TYR A 66 13.44 8.79 8.03
N TYR A 67 12.84 8.54 9.19
CA TYR A 67 13.12 7.34 9.99
C TYR A 67 12.85 6.05 9.20
N SER A 68 11.67 5.93 8.58
CA SER A 68 11.26 4.75 7.83
C SER A 68 12.16 4.50 6.63
N GLN A 69 12.56 5.57 5.94
CA GLN A 69 13.50 5.55 4.83
C GLN A 69 14.87 4.99 5.24
N GLN A 70 15.42 5.42 6.39
CA GLN A 70 16.71 4.94 6.89
C GLN A 70 16.65 3.46 7.29
N VAL A 71 15.61 3.07 8.03
CA VAL A 71 15.41 1.68 8.47
C VAL A 71 15.27 0.74 7.27
N LEU A 72 14.47 1.15 6.27
CA LEU A 72 14.27 0.39 5.04
C LEU A 72 15.55 0.26 4.22
N ALA A 73 16.26 1.38 3.96
CA ALA A 73 17.49 1.39 3.18
C ALA A 73 18.55 0.46 3.78
N LYS A 74 18.73 0.53 5.11
CA LYS A 74 19.63 -0.37 5.83
C LYS A 74 19.22 -1.83 5.64
N ARG A 75 17.93 -2.16 5.85
CA ARG A 75 17.47 -3.55 5.75
C ARG A 75 17.59 -4.11 4.34
N VAL A 76 17.20 -3.35 3.31
CA VAL A 76 17.29 -3.78 1.91
C VAL A 76 18.74 -4.12 1.53
N ALA A 77 19.71 -3.29 1.93
CA ALA A 77 21.12 -3.58 1.72
C ALA A 77 21.58 -4.84 2.48
N GLU A 78 21.15 -5.02 3.74
CA GLU A 78 21.48 -6.18 4.56
C GLU A 78 21.03 -7.50 3.92
N VAL A 79 19.77 -7.56 3.46
CA VAL A 79 19.17 -8.77 2.86
C VAL A 79 19.48 -8.92 1.36
N GLY A 80 20.11 -7.92 0.76
CA GLY A 80 20.43 -7.89 -0.67
C GLY A 80 19.18 -7.78 -1.54
N GLY A 81 18.18 -7.00 -1.10
CA GLY A 81 16.98 -6.72 -1.89
C GLY A 81 17.27 -5.75 -3.04
N SER A 82 16.54 -5.90 -4.15
CA SER A 82 16.63 -5.01 -5.31
C SER A 82 16.01 -3.64 -5.04
N TYR A 83 14.86 -3.62 -4.35
CA TYR A 83 14.22 -2.42 -3.83
C TYR A 83 13.38 -2.75 -2.60
N GLY A 84 12.97 -1.74 -1.85
CA GLY A 84 11.99 -1.89 -0.79
C GLY A 84 11.08 -0.67 -0.69
N ILE A 85 9.89 -0.86 -0.13
CA ILE A 85 8.85 0.15 0.05
C ILE A 85 8.25 0.01 1.46
N VAL A 86 8.00 1.14 2.12
CA VAL A 86 7.21 1.26 3.35
C VAL A 86 6.09 2.26 3.11
N VAL A 87 4.85 1.86 3.40
CA VAL A 87 3.71 2.77 3.44
C VAL A 87 3.15 2.81 4.86
N VAL A 88 2.95 4.02 5.39
CA VAL A 88 2.18 4.25 6.61
C VAL A 88 0.94 5.05 6.25
N GLN A 89 -0.23 4.49 6.53
CA GLN A 89 -1.52 5.11 6.24
C GLN A 89 -2.35 5.25 7.52
N GLU A 90 -2.91 6.43 7.75
CA GLU A 90 -3.84 6.68 8.85
C GLU A 90 -5.21 6.06 8.54
N VAL A 91 -5.70 5.22 9.45
CA VAL A 91 -6.93 4.43 9.25
C VAL A 91 -8.15 5.33 9.11
N LYS A 92 -8.27 6.33 9.99
CA LYS A 92 -9.47 7.16 10.15
C LYS A 92 -9.62 8.23 9.07
N THR A 93 -8.57 8.52 8.30
CA THR A 93 -8.58 9.60 7.29
C THR A 93 -8.12 9.18 5.90
N GLY A 94 -7.43 8.04 5.77
CA GLY A 94 -6.83 7.60 4.50
C GLY A 94 -5.55 8.35 4.12
N LYS A 95 -5.06 9.26 4.98
CA LYS A 95 -3.83 10.02 4.75
C LYS A 95 -2.60 9.11 4.74
N LEU A 96 -1.74 9.32 3.74
CA LEU A 96 -0.43 8.70 3.66
C LEU A 96 0.56 9.52 4.48
N LEU A 97 0.96 9.01 5.64
CA LEU A 97 1.95 9.70 6.50
C LEU A 97 3.38 9.38 6.09
N THR A 98 3.59 8.26 5.41
CA THR A 98 4.90 7.85 4.90
C THR A 98 4.72 7.04 3.65
N VAL A 99 5.53 7.35 2.64
CA VAL A 99 5.73 6.55 1.43
C VAL A 99 7.24 6.53 1.18
N ALA A 100 7.94 5.67 1.92
CA ALA A 100 9.39 5.54 1.85
C ALA A 100 9.75 4.40 0.91
N GLU A 101 10.81 4.55 0.13
CA GLU A 101 11.25 3.53 -0.82
C GLU A 101 12.74 3.60 -1.05
N THR A 102 13.41 2.51 -1.36
CA THR A 102 14.84 2.50 -1.66
C THR A 102 15.11 1.63 -2.88
N PRO A 103 15.99 2.02 -3.81
CA PRO A 103 16.75 3.30 -3.85
C PRO A 103 15.84 4.53 -4.11
N THR A 104 16.34 5.72 -3.76
CA THR A 104 15.68 7.01 -4.02
C THR A 104 16.52 7.89 -4.94
N VAL A 105 15.86 8.71 -5.77
CA VAL A 105 16.51 9.77 -6.53
C VAL A 105 16.90 10.95 -5.64
N ASP A 106 18.11 11.49 -5.83
CA ASP A 106 18.46 12.82 -5.33
C ASP A 106 17.91 13.86 -6.33
N PRO A 107 16.93 14.70 -5.95
CA PRO A 107 16.36 15.68 -6.85
C PRO A 107 17.37 16.75 -7.32
N ASN A 108 18.50 16.92 -6.61
CA ASN A 108 19.58 17.82 -7.03
C ASN A 108 20.59 17.14 -7.97
N ASN A 109 20.52 15.82 -8.15
CA ASN A 109 21.41 15.05 -9.01
C ASN A 109 20.70 13.83 -9.60
N VAL A 110 19.66 14.10 -10.41
CA VAL A 110 18.80 13.08 -11.02
C VAL A 110 19.60 12.11 -11.92
N GLU A 111 20.64 12.61 -12.59
CA GLU A 111 21.47 11.82 -13.50
C GLU A 111 22.28 10.72 -12.80
N ALA A 112 22.56 10.87 -11.50
CA ALA A 112 23.22 9.85 -10.71
C ALA A 112 22.33 8.63 -10.40
N SER A 113 21.02 8.73 -10.63
CA SER A 113 20.08 7.62 -10.44
C SER A 113 19.70 6.98 -11.79
N PRO A 114 19.60 5.63 -11.87
CA PRO A 114 19.02 4.95 -13.03
C PRO A 114 17.63 5.48 -13.34
N SER A 115 17.23 5.49 -14.61
CA SER A 115 15.91 6.03 -15.02
C SER A 115 14.73 5.37 -14.31
N ALA A 116 14.81 4.05 -14.08
CA ALA A 116 13.80 3.29 -13.36
C ALA A 116 13.65 3.74 -11.88
N ASP A 117 14.67 4.38 -11.30
CA ASP A 117 14.71 4.81 -9.89
C ASP A 117 14.35 6.28 -9.70
N ARG A 118 13.97 6.99 -10.77
CA ARG A 118 13.67 8.42 -10.75
C ARG A 118 12.22 8.75 -10.37
N SER A 119 11.33 7.75 -10.37
CA SER A 119 9.95 7.91 -9.92
C SER A 119 9.63 6.91 -8.81
N SER A 120 8.42 7.01 -8.26
CA SER A 120 8.01 6.25 -7.10
C SER A 120 7.37 4.91 -7.47
N ARG A 121 8.01 3.82 -7.03
CA ARG A 121 7.51 2.45 -7.18
C ARG A 121 6.27 2.21 -6.36
N ALA A 122 6.15 2.88 -5.23
CA ALA A 122 4.99 2.76 -4.36
C ALA A 122 3.67 3.05 -5.09
N PHE A 123 3.71 3.91 -6.11
CA PHE A 123 2.57 4.29 -6.96
C PHE A 123 2.61 3.67 -8.36
N ARG A 124 3.80 3.45 -8.95
CA ARG A 124 3.93 3.08 -10.37
C ARG A 124 4.37 1.64 -10.64
N ALA A 125 4.74 0.87 -9.62
CA ALA A 125 5.25 -0.49 -9.80
C ALA A 125 4.34 -1.50 -9.09
N PRO A 126 3.22 -1.91 -9.71
CA PRO A 126 2.37 -2.94 -9.14
C PRO A 126 3.10 -4.29 -9.14
N PHE A 127 2.80 -5.09 -8.15
CA PHE A 127 3.34 -6.43 -7.97
C PHE A 127 2.22 -7.39 -7.56
N GLU A 128 2.45 -8.70 -7.76
CA GLU A 128 1.55 -9.70 -7.18
C GLU A 128 1.68 -9.66 -5.64
N PRO A 129 0.62 -9.35 -4.89
CA PRO A 129 0.69 -9.10 -3.45
C PRO A 129 0.79 -10.39 -2.62
N GLY A 130 0.48 -11.55 -3.24
CA GLY A 130 0.49 -12.84 -2.59
C GLY A 130 -0.42 -12.87 -1.35
N SER A 131 0.03 -13.56 -0.31
CA SER A 131 -0.79 -13.85 0.86
C SER A 131 -1.29 -12.63 1.66
N THR A 132 -0.76 -11.42 1.41
CA THR A 132 -1.33 -10.18 1.99
C THR A 132 -2.75 -9.89 1.49
N PHE A 133 -3.22 -10.54 0.43
CA PHE A 133 -4.60 -10.46 -0.06
C PHE A 133 -5.60 -11.40 0.63
N LYS A 134 -5.15 -12.46 1.29
CA LYS A 134 -6.06 -13.42 1.94
C LYS A 134 -7.03 -12.78 2.95
N PRO A 135 -6.66 -11.76 3.73
CA PRO A 135 -7.60 -11.06 4.62
C PRO A 135 -8.77 -10.41 3.87
N MET A 136 -8.51 -9.85 2.67
CA MET A 136 -9.55 -9.34 1.79
C MET A 136 -10.50 -10.47 1.37
N THR A 137 -9.97 -11.62 0.97
CA THR A 137 -10.77 -12.81 0.63
C THR A 137 -11.61 -13.33 1.81
N ALA A 138 -11.03 -13.37 3.01
CA ALA A 138 -11.77 -13.72 4.22
C ALA A 138 -12.89 -12.70 4.50
N ALA A 139 -12.64 -11.41 4.30
CA ALA A 139 -13.64 -10.36 4.49
C ALA A 139 -14.81 -10.54 3.53
N MET A 140 -14.55 -10.83 2.25
CA MET A 140 -15.58 -11.13 1.24
C MET A 140 -16.47 -12.30 1.66
N LEU A 141 -15.86 -13.39 2.16
CA LEU A 141 -16.57 -14.58 2.60
C LEU A 141 -17.48 -14.31 3.80
N ILE A 142 -16.95 -13.59 4.80
CA ILE A 142 -17.70 -13.26 6.01
C ILE A 142 -18.84 -12.31 5.69
N ASP A 143 -18.59 -11.31 4.84
CA ASP A 143 -19.60 -10.32 4.46
C ASP A 143 -20.78 -10.94 3.69
N GLN A 144 -20.51 -11.97 2.89
CA GLN A 144 -21.52 -12.74 2.18
C GLN A 144 -22.13 -13.87 3.02
N GLY A 145 -21.78 -13.97 4.31
CA GLY A 145 -22.27 -15.00 5.22
C GLY A 145 -21.85 -16.43 4.85
N GLN A 146 -20.80 -16.59 4.04
CA GLN A 146 -20.32 -17.89 3.55
C GLN A 146 -19.26 -18.52 4.46
N ALA A 147 -18.68 -17.75 5.36
CA ALA A 147 -17.78 -18.21 6.39
C ALA A 147 -17.78 -17.28 7.62
N GLY A 148 -17.08 -17.70 8.66
CA GLY A 148 -16.78 -16.99 9.89
C GLY A 148 -15.47 -17.53 10.48
N PRO A 149 -14.93 -16.91 11.54
CA PRO A 149 -13.60 -17.22 12.07
C PRO A 149 -13.34 -18.70 12.37
N THR A 150 -14.38 -19.41 12.82
CA THR A 150 -14.32 -20.82 13.19
C THR A 150 -14.87 -21.76 12.12
N THR A 151 -15.09 -21.27 10.89
CA THR A 151 -15.57 -22.10 9.78
C THR A 151 -14.56 -23.18 9.44
N GLN A 152 -15.02 -24.43 9.49
CA GLN A 152 -14.20 -25.62 9.39
C GLN A 152 -14.03 -26.09 7.95
N VAL A 153 -12.82 -26.52 7.60
CA VAL A 153 -12.52 -27.20 6.34
C VAL A 153 -11.32 -28.13 6.53
N VAL A 154 -11.35 -29.29 5.86
CA VAL A 154 -10.21 -30.20 5.79
C VAL A 154 -9.38 -29.81 4.58
N VAL A 155 -8.12 -29.44 4.81
CA VAL A 155 -7.26 -28.82 3.81
C VAL A 155 -6.08 -29.73 3.51
N PRO A 156 -5.99 -30.32 2.30
CA PRO A 156 -4.77 -30.98 1.84
C PRO A 156 -3.68 -29.95 1.52
N ASP A 157 -2.42 -30.38 1.42
CA ASP A 157 -1.29 -29.52 1.06
C ASP A 157 -1.27 -29.09 -0.42
N SER A 158 -2.01 -29.80 -1.26
CA SER A 158 -2.12 -29.54 -2.70
C SER A 158 -3.56 -29.70 -3.17
N PHE A 159 -3.91 -28.91 -4.18
CA PHE A 159 -5.24 -28.88 -4.76
C PHE A 159 -5.14 -28.97 -6.28
N GLU A 160 -5.85 -29.94 -6.84
CA GLU A 160 -6.03 -30.09 -8.28
C GLU A 160 -7.51 -30.20 -8.58
N LYS A 161 -8.04 -29.23 -9.33
CA LYS A 161 -9.46 -29.19 -9.68
C LYS A 161 -9.68 -28.36 -10.93
N ASP A 162 -10.55 -28.84 -11.81
CA ASP A 162 -10.91 -28.16 -13.06
C ASP A 162 -9.67 -27.83 -13.94
N GLY A 163 -8.59 -28.60 -13.84
CA GLY A 163 -7.33 -28.35 -14.56
C GLY A 163 -6.45 -27.24 -13.96
N ALA A 164 -6.84 -26.63 -12.85
CA ALA A 164 -5.98 -25.80 -12.02
C ALA A 164 -5.19 -26.66 -11.03
N SER A 165 -3.96 -26.25 -10.73
CA SER A 165 -3.11 -26.90 -9.72
C SER A 165 -2.32 -25.88 -8.92
N PHE A 166 -2.34 -26.01 -7.60
CA PHE A 166 -1.58 -25.17 -6.67
C PHE A 166 -1.40 -25.88 -5.33
N SER A 167 -0.47 -25.39 -4.52
CA SER A 167 -0.16 -25.96 -3.20
C SER A 167 0.00 -24.87 -2.15
N ASP A 168 -0.01 -25.29 -0.90
CA ASP A 168 0.54 -24.51 0.20
C ASP A 168 2.08 -24.45 0.08
N ASP A 169 2.69 -23.50 0.78
CA ASP A 169 4.15 -23.27 0.76
C ASP A 169 4.93 -24.25 1.66
N PHE A 170 4.21 -25.09 2.42
CA PHE A 170 4.76 -26.19 3.21
C PHE A 170 3.96 -27.47 2.99
N ALA A 171 4.64 -28.62 3.08
CA ALA A 171 4.00 -29.92 3.00
C ALA A 171 3.29 -30.26 4.31
N HIS A 172 2.07 -30.78 4.24
CA HIS A 172 1.31 -31.26 5.39
C HIS A 172 0.30 -32.34 5.00
N THR A 173 -0.09 -33.17 5.97
CA THR A 173 -1.24 -34.07 5.77
C THR A 173 -2.53 -33.25 5.70
N PRO A 174 -3.65 -33.82 5.22
CA PRO A 174 -4.95 -33.15 5.34
C PRO A 174 -5.19 -32.64 6.77
N THR A 175 -5.27 -31.33 6.92
CA THR A 175 -5.34 -30.65 8.22
C THR A 175 -6.73 -30.07 8.43
N ASN A 176 -7.27 -30.25 9.64
CA ASN A 176 -8.54 -29.66 10.05
C ASN A 176 -8.34 -28.18 10.42
N TYR A 177 -8.45 -27.28 9.44
CA TYR A 177 -8.33 -25.84 9.70
C TYR A 177 -9.69 -25.19 9.97
N THR A 178 -9.65 -24.11 10.76
CA THR A 178 -10.66 -23.05 10.70
C THR A 178 -10.24 -21.97 9.69
N LEU A 179 -11.12 -21.03 9.34
CA LEU A 179 -10.74 -19.84 8.55
C LEU A 179 -9.62 -19.04 9.23
N THR A 180 -9.62 -18.96 10.56
CA THR A 180 -8.52 -18.33 11.32
C THR A 180 -7.20 -19.07 11.08
N GLY A 181 -7.19 -20.40 11.17
CA GLY A 181 -5.99 -21.21 10.91
C GLY A 181 -5.47 -21.03 9.49
N ILE A 182 -6.37 -20.96 8.50
CA ILE A 182 -6.02 -20.66 7.10
C ILE A 182 -5.28 -19.33 6.96
N LEU A 183 -5.72 -18.29 7.67
CA LEU A 183 -5.05 -16.99 7.64
C LEU A 183 -3.72 -16.99 8.41
N LYS A 184 -3.69 -17.63 9.59
CA LYS A 184 -2.48 -17.77 10.41
C LYS A 184 -1.36 -18.46 9.65
N ASP A 185 -1.62 -19.67 9.18
CA ASP A 185 -0.63 -20.53 8.50
C ASP A 185 -0.54 -20.21 7.01
N SER A 186 -1.37 -19.27 6.54
CA SER A 186 -1.31 -18.77 5.18
C SER A 186 -1.55 -19.86 4.12
N SER A 187 -2.55 -20.72 4.34
CA SER A 187 -2.91 -21.78 3.38
C SER A 187 -3.55 -21.19 2.10
N ASN A 188 -2.90 -21.39 0.95
CA ASN A 188 -3.43 -21.11 -0.40
C ASN A 188 -4.59 -22.05 -0.73
N VAL A 189 -4.46 -23.34 -0.39
CA VAL A 189 -5.47 -24.36 -0.62
C VAL A 189 -6.73 -24.05 0.19
N GLY A 190 -6.59 -23.83 1.49
CA GLY A 190 -7.72 -23.57 2.38
C GLY A 190 -8.48 -22.29 2.02
N ILE A 191 -7.78 -21.18 1.74
CA ILE A 191 -8.47 -19.93 1.38
C ILE A 191 -9.20 -20.06 0.04
N SER A 192 -8.63 -20.83 -0.90
CA SER A 192 -9.25 -21.05 -2.22
C SER A 192 -10.47 -21.95 -2.10
N MET A 193 -10.39 -23.03 -1.31
CA MET A 193 -11.52 -23.93 -1.07
C MET A 193 -12.72 -23.20 -0.45
N LEU A 194 -12.49 -22.35 0.54
CA LEU A 194 -13.56 -21.53 1.13
C LEU A 194 -14.00 -20.42 0.19
N GLY A 195 -13.05 -19.73 -0.45
CA GLY A 195 -13.30 -18.63 -1.38
C GLY A 195 -14.13 -19.01 -2.60
N SER A 196 -14.02 -20.26 -3.07
CA SER A 196 -14.86 -20.81 -4.14
C SER A 196 -16.34 -20.97 -3.79
N ARG A 197 -16.75 -20.70 -2.54
CA ARG A 197 -18.18 -20.53 -2.19
C ARG A 197 -18.78 -19.26 -2.79
N LEU A 198 -17.94 -18.28 -3.15
CA LEU A 198 -18.33 -17.07 -3.86
C LEU A 198 -18.21 -17.27 -5.37
N SER A 199 -19.19 -16.72 -6.11
CA SER A 199 -19.09 -16.67 -7.57
C SER A 199 -17.88 -15.82 -8.02
N ALA A 200 -17.34 -16.09 -9.21
CA ALA A 200 -16.25 -15.30 -9.77
C ALA A 200 -16.62 -13.81 -9.89
N GLN A 201 -17.85 -13.53 -10.35
CA GLN A 201 -18.39 -12.18 -10.43
C GLN A 201 -18.44 -11.49 -9.06
N THR A 202 -18.97 -12.17 -8.04
CA THR A 202 -18.99 -11.60 -6.68
C THR A 202 -17.60 -11.26 -6.19
N ARG A 203 -16.62 -12.15 -6.39
CA ARG A 203 -15.22 -11.87 -6.00
C ARG A 203 -14.68 -10.65 -6.75
N TYR A 204 -14.85 -10.61 -8.07
CA TYR A 204 -14.42 -9.49 -8.89
C TYR A 204 -15.03 -8.15 -8.46
N ASP A 205 -16.33 -8.11 -8.20
CA ASP A 205 -17.02 -6.90 -7.74
C ASP A 205 -16.43 -6.38 -6.41
N TYR A 206 -16.08 -7.29 -5.48
CA TYR A 206 -15.40 -6.90 -4.25
C TYR A 206 -13.97 -6.43 -4.51
N LEU A 207 -13.18 -7.11 -5.35
CA LEU A 207 -11.82 -6.67 -5.71
C LEU A 207 -11.83 -5.24 -6.27
N GLN A 208 -12.81 -4.90 -7.10
CA GLN A 208 -13.01 -3.54 -7.59
C GLN A 208 -13.41 -2.57 -6.47
N LYS A 209 -14.33 -2.94 -5.57
CA LYS A 209 -14.71 -2.09 -4.42
C LYS A 209 -13.52 -1.80 -3.50
N PHE A 210 -12.65 -2.77 -3.28
CA PHE A 210 -11.38 -2.60 -2.57
C PHE A 210 -10.37 -1.71 -3.32
N GLY A 211 -10.62 -1.38 -4.59
CA GLY A 211 -9.86 -0.39 -5.36
C GLY A 211 -8.87 -0.97 -6.37
N LEU A 212 -8.93 -2.27 -6.65
CA LEU A 212 -8.03 -2.91 -7.61
C LEU A 212 -8.47 -2.65 -9.06
N GLY A 213 -7.48 -2.63 -9.97
CA GLY A 213 -7.69 -2.36 -11.39
C GLY A 213 -7.88 -0.88 -11.73
N THR A 214 -7.84 0.01 -10.74
CA THR A 214 -7.93 1.47 -10.92
C THR A 214 -6.90 2.18 -10.04
N PRO A 215 -6.24 3.25 -10.52
CA PRO A 215 -5.35 4.05 -9.68
C PRO A 215 -6.09 4.56 -8.44
N THR A 216 -5.37 4.76 -7.34
CA THR A 216 -5.99 5.38 -6.17
C THR A 216 -6.25 6.87 -6.42
N THR A 217 -6.89 7.52 -5.47
CA THR A 217 -7.15 8.96 -5.47
C THR A 217 -5.98 9.78 -4.93
N SER A 218 -4.78 9.21 -4.88
CA SER A 218 -3.62 9.87 -4.28
C SER A 218 -3.19 11.14 -5.01
N GLY A 219 -3.57 11.26 -6.29
CA GLY A 219 -3.16 12.34 -7.18
C GLY A 219 -1.73 12.19 -7.71
N PHE A 220 -1.03 11.11 -7.35
CA PHE A 220 0.35 10.91 -7.82
C PHE A 220 0.39 10.72 -9.34
N PRO A 221 1.18 11.51 -10.09
CA PRO A 221 1.22 11.39 -11.54
C PRO A 221 1.62 10.01 -12.02
N GLY A 222 0.93 9.48 -13.01
CA GLY A 222 1.23 8.18 -13.59
C GLY A 222 1.06 7.00 -12.64
N GLU A 223 0.32 7.15 -11.54
CA GLU A 223 -0.05 6.04 -10.67
C GLU A 223 -0.72 4.91 -11.46
N GLU A 224 -0.28 3.68 -11.22
CA GLU A 224 -0.85 2.50 -11.87
C GLU A 224 -2.01 1.92 -11.04
N GLY A 225 -3.02 1.39 -11.71
CA GLY A 225 -4.15 0.70 -11.07
C GLY A 225 -3.91 -0.77 -10.73
N GLY A 226 -2.72 -1.29 -11.09
CA GLY A 226 -2.46 -2.73 -11.09
C GLY A 226 -3.24 -3.48 -12.18
N LEU A 227 -3.19 -4.80 -12.11
CA LEU A 227 -3.85 -5.71 -13.06
C LEU A 227 -5.00 -6.43 -12.34
N LEU A 228 -6.21 -6.22 -12.85
CA LEU A 228 -7.38 -7.01 -12.51
C LEU A 228 -8.13 -7.32 -13.82
N ALA A 229 -7.91 -8.52 -14.36
CA ALA A 229 -8.65 -8.99 -15.54
C ALA A 229 -10.13 -9.18 -15.20
N ASP A 230 -11.01 -8.99 -16.18
CA ASP A 230 -12.44 -9.27 -16.02
C ASP A 230 -12.64 -10.74 -15.61
N TYR A 231 -13.61 -11.00 -14.74
CA TYR A 231 -13.86 -12.35 -14.22
C TYR A 231 -14.24 -13.35 -15.30
N GLN A 232 -14.74 -12.89 -16.46
CA GLN A 232 -15.06 -13.73 -17.61
C GLN A 232 -13.80 -14.23 -18.33
N ASP A 233 -12.68 -13.53 -18.18
CA ASP A 233 -11.40 -13.88 -18.80
C ASP A 233 -10.50 -14.71 -17.87
N TRP A 234 -10.94 -14.98 -16.64
CA TRP A 234 -10.21 -15.85 -15.72
C TRP A 234 -10.24 -17.29 -16.22
N ASP A 235 -9.07 -17.82 -16.55
CA ASP A 235 -8.90 -19.25 -16.72
C ASP A 235 -9.07 -19.99 -15.38
N ASN A 236 -9.11 -21.32 -15.45
CA ASN A 236 -9.35 -22.14 -14.26
C ASN A 236 -8.28 -21.88 -13.18
N GLN A 237 -7.04 -21.60 -13.55
CA GLN A 237 -5.97 -21.30 -12.59
C GLN A 237 -6.20 -19.94 -11.91
N THR A 238 -6.35 -18.88 -12.69
CA THR A 238 -6.54 -17.49 -12.25
C THR A 238 -7.79 -17.36 -11.37
N ASN A 239 -8.83 -18.12 -11.71
CA ASN A 239 -10.05 -18.20 -10.94
C ASN A 239 -9.79 -18.63 -9.47
N TYR A 240 -8.79 -19.46 -9.20
CA TYR A 240 -8.37 -19.79 -7.83
C TYR A 240 -7.29 -18.84 -7.29
N THR A 241 -6.26 -18.55 -8.08
CA THR A 241 -5.05 -17.84 -7.61
C THR A 241 -5.31 -16.39 -7.18
N THR A 242 -6.32 -15.76 -7.77
CA THR A 242 -6.74 -14.39 -7.40
C THR A 242 -7.12 -14.26 -5.92
N MET A 243 -7.57 -15.36 -5.29
CA MET A 243 -7.97 -15.39 -3.88
C MET A 243 -6.79 -15.33 -2.90
N PHE A 244 -5.58 -15.61 -3.38
CA PHE A 244 -4.34 -15.54 -2.60
C PHE A 244 -3.28 -14.63 -3.27
N GLY A 245 -3.71 -13.71 -4.14
CA GLY A 245 -2.87 -12.62 -4.64
C GLY A 245 -1.91 -12.99 -5.76
N GLN A 246 -2.27 -13.96 -6.60
CA GLN A 246 -1.56 -14.33 -7.85
C GLN A 246 -2.52 -14.26 -9.05
N GLY A 247 -2.05 -13.83 -10.22
CA GLY A 247 -2.90 -13.49 -11.37
C GLY A 247 -3.61 -12.13 -11.22
N VAL A 248 -3.19 -11.34 -10.25
CA VAL A 248 -3.67 -9.99 -9.91
C VAL A 248 -2.47 -9.20 -9.38
N SER A 249 -2.38 -7.91 -9.73
CA SER A 249 -1.34 -7.03 -9.18
C SER A 249 -1.92 -5.77 -8.55
N ALA A 250 -1.20 -5.26 -7.56
CA ALA A 250 -1.55 -4.05 -6.83
C ALA A 250 -0.29 -3.24 -6.53
N THR A 251 -0.44 -1.91 -6.44
CA THR A 251 0.61 -1.03 -5.93
C THR A 251 0.74 -1.17 -4.41
N ALA A 252 1.86 -0.72 -3.83
CA ALA A 252 2.04 -0.76 -2.38
C ALA A 252 0.98 0.09 -1.65
N VAL A 253 0.55 1.20 -2.27
CA VAL A 253 -0.52 2.07 -1.74
C VAL A 253 -1.89 1.39 -1.80
N GLN A 254 -2.19 0.63 -2.86
CA GLN A 254 -3.41 -0.18 -2.91
C GLN A 254 -3.42 -1.28 -1.83
N VAL A 255 -2.28 -1.94 -1.59
CA VAL A 255 -2.17 -2.92 -0.51
C VAL A 255 -2.43 -2.25 0.85
N ALA A 256 -1.86 -1.07 1.11
CA ALA A 256 -2.16 -0.32 2.34
C ALA A 256 -3.65 0.05 2.45
N SER A 257 -4.27 0.48 1.35
CA SER A 257 -5.69 0.85 1.30
C SER A 257 -6.64 -0.33 1.63
N ILE A 258 -6.27 -1.57 1.28
CA ILE A 258 -7.02 -2.77 1.70
C ILE A 258 -7.04 -2.89 3.22
N TYR A 259 -5.88 -2.75 3.87
CA TYR A 259 -5.80 -2.85 5.34
C TYR A 259 -6.44 -1.63 6.02
N GLN A 260 -6.37 -0.45 5.41
CA GLN A 260 -7.09 0.74 5.86
C GLN A 260 -8.59 0.48 5.85
N THR A 261 -9.11 -0.13 4.78
CA THR A 261 -10.53 -0.50 4.65
C THR A 261 -10.93 -1.48 5.77
N LEU A 262 -10.12 -2.50 6.04
CA LEU A 262 -10.39 -3.48 7.10
C LEU A 262 -10.33 -2.85 8.49
N GLY A 263 -9.34 -1.99 8.77
CA GLY A 263 -9.21 -1.27 10.03
C GLY A 263 -10.33 -0.25 10.25
N ASN A 264 -10.81 0.38 9.18
CA ASN A 264 -11.84 1.43 9.21
C ASN A 264 -13.27 0.86 9.10
N GLY A 265 -13.52 -0.28 9.74
CA GLY A 265 -14.87 -0.87 9.79
C GLY A 265 -15.45 -1.24 8.42
N GLY A 266 -14.59 -1.57 7.44
CA GLY A 266 -14.99 -1.93 6.09
C GLY A 266 -15.26 -0.74 5.16
N VAL A 267 -15.01 0.50 5.61
CA VAL A 267 -15.13 1.71 4.80
C VAL A 267 -13.79 2.07 4.20
N ARG A 268 -13.69 2.00 2.87
CA ARG A 268 -12.50 2.42 2.13
C ARG A 268 -12.51 3.94 1.99
N LEU A 269 -11.47 4.58 2.49
CA LEU A 269 -11.25 6.02 2.31
C LEU A 269 -10.33 6.27 1.08
N PRO A 270 -10.49 7.43 0.42
CA PRO A 270 -9.51 7.93 -0.54
C PRO A 270 -8.10 7.93 0.07
N SER A 271 -7.10 7.36 -0.62
CA SER A 271 -5.70 7.54 -0.22
C SER A 271 -5.30 8.98 -0.51
N GLN A 272 -4.82 9.72 0.49
CA GLN A 272 -4.50 11.16 0.36
C GLN A 272 -3.00 11.42 0.56
N LEU A 273 -2.32 11.92 -0.48
CA LEU A 273 -0.92 12.37 -0.42
C LEU A 273 -0.79 13.89 -0.19
N VAL A 274 -1.76 14.65 -0.71
CA VAL A 274 -1.84 16.10 -0.60
C VAL A 274 -2.93 16.47 0.40
N ALA A 275 -2.67 17.46 1.25
CA ALA A 275 -3.65 18.00 2.21
C ALA A 275 -4.29 19.30 1.71
N GLY A 276 -3.67 19.99 0.75
CA GLY A 276 -4.19 21.16 0.06
C GLY A 276 -3.07 22.10 -0.40
N CYS A 277 -3.46 23.17 -1.11
CA CYS A 277 -2.56 24.21 -1.58
C CYS A 277 -2.93 25.56 -0.94
N THR A 278 -1.98 26.21 -0.27
CA THR A 278 -2.17 27.56 0.29
C THR A 278 -1.67 28.61 -0.69
N MET A 279 -2.58 29.42 -1.23
CA MET A 279 -2.26 30.49 -2.18
C MET A 279 -1.62 31.71 -1.49
N PRO A 280 -0.96 32.62 -2.22
CA PRO A 280 -0.32 33.81 -1.64
C PRO A 280 -1.25 34.75 -0.86
N ASP A 281 -2.55 34.73 -1.15
CA ASP A 281 -3.57 35.50 -0.43
C ASP A 281 -4.04 34.83 0.87
N GLY A 282 -3.49 33.65 1.20
CA GLY A 282 -3.82 32.85 2.37
C GLY A 282 -5.03 31.92 2.19
N SER A 283 -5.67 31.90 1.01
CA SER A 283 -6.75 30.94 0.72
C SER A 283 -6.18 29.52 0.55
N VAL A 284 -6.94 28.52 1.00
CA VAL A 284 -6.60 27.10 0.80
C VAL A 284 -7.51 26.52 -0.27
N VAL A 285 -6.89 25.96 -1.32
CA VAL A 285 -7.55 25.33 -2.47
C VAL A 285 -7.10 23.87 -2.62
N ASP A 286 -7.73 23.15 -3.54
CA ASP A 286 -7.36 21.76 -3.89
C ASP A 286 -7.34 20.80 -2.70
N VAL A 287 -8.24 21.00 -1.74
CA VAL A 287 -8.45 20.09 -0.61
C VAL A 287 -9.13 18.82 -1.14
N PRO A 288 -8.52 17.62 -1.00
CA PRO A 288 -9.09 16.40 -1.55
C PRO A 288 -10.39 15.98 -0.86
N ASP A 289 -11.26 15.30 -1.62
CA ASP A 289 -12.41 14.62 -1.06
C ASP A 289 -11.96 13.50 -0.09
N SER A 290 -12.65 13.39 1.03
CA SER A 290 -12.43 12.37 2.07
C SER A 290 -13.61 11.42 2.21
N ALA A 291 -14.60 11.48 1.32
CA ALA A 291 -15.77 10.62 1.36
C ALA A 291 -15.39 9.15 1.11
N GLY A 292 -15.70 8.30 2.09
CA GLY A 292 -15.50 6.86 2.00
C GLY A 292 -16.63 6.11 1.31
N SER A 293 -16.35 4.87 0.94
CA SER A 293 -17.34 3.91 0.45
C SER A 293 -17.30 2.62 1.26
N GLN A 294 -18.47 2.08 1.61
CA GLN A 294 -18.56 0.80 2.31
C GLN A 294 -18.25 -0.34 1.34
N VAL A 295 -17.21 -1.12 1.65
CA VAL A 295 -16.76 -2.26 0.84
C VAL A 295 -17.33 -3.57 1.39
N VAL A 296 -17.09 -3.82 2.68
CA VAL A 296 -17.63 -4.94 3.47
C VAL A 296 -18.28 -4.39 4.73
N SER A 297 -19.18 -5.11 5.38
CA SER A 297 -19.76 -4.72 6.66
C SER A 297 -18.71 -4.54 7.76
N SER A 298 -19.00 -3.66 8.71
CA SER A 298 -18.18 -3.45 9.92
C SER A 298 -17.93 -4.75 10.69
N SER A 299 -18.91 -5.66 10.74
CA SER A 299 -18.77 -6.97 11.38
C SER A 299 -17.75 -7.86 10.65
N ALA A 300 -17.81 -7.91 9.32
CA ALA A 300 -16.85 -8.69 8.53
C ALA A 300 -15.43 -8.15 8.67
N ALA A 301 -15.27 -6.83 8.57
CA ALA A 301 -14.00 -6.15 8.77
C ALA A 301 -13.41 -6.43 10.15
N LYS A 302 -14.21 -6.27 11.22
CA LYS A 302 -13.79 -6.56 12.60
C LYS A 302 -13.37 -8.02 12.78
N GLN A 303 -14.16 -8.98 12.30
CA GLN A 303 -13.83 -10.40 12.44
C GLN A 303 -12.51 -10.74 11.74
N VAL A 304 -12.22 -10.13 10.59
CA VAL A 304 -10.92 -10.30 9.91
C VAL A 304 -9.79 -9.70 10.73
N VAL A 305 -9.93 -8.47 11.21
CA VAL A 305 -8.92 -7.84 12.09
C VAL A 305 -8.65 -8.70 13.32
N ASP A 306 -9.70 -9.20 13.96
CA ASP A 306 -9.58 -10.10 15.12
C ASP A 306 -8.85 -11.41 14.77
N MET A 307 -9.16 -12.05 13.64
CA MET A 307 -8.42 -13.26 13.19
C MET A 307 -6.94 -12.99 12.92
N LEU A 308 -6.58 -11.79 12.43
CA LEU A 308 -5.20 -11.44 12.14
C LEU A 308 -4.36 -11.19 13.39
N GLN A 309 -4.96 -10.98 14.56
CA GLN A 309 -4.24 -10.98 15.83
C GLN A 309 -3.62 -12.36 16.11
N THR A 310 -4.27 -13.44 15.70
CA THR A 310 -3.72 -14.80 15.81
C THR A 310 -2.46 -14.99 14.97
N HIS A 311 -2.39 -14.37 13.78
CA HIS A 311 -1.16 -14.39 12.97
C HIS A 311 -0.02 -13.59 13.63
N TYR A 312 -0.34 -12.46 14.28
CA TYR A 312 0.65 -11.67 15.02
C TYR A 312 1.17 -12.39 16.26
N ASN A 313 0.31 -13.03 17.05
CA ASN A 313 0.68 -13.64 18.34
C ASN A 313 1.25 -15.05 18.20
N GLU A 314 0.76 -15.84 17.25
CA GLU A 314 1.12 -17.27 17.13
C GLU A 314 1.74 -17.63 15.78
N GLY A 315 1.82 -16.67 14.85
CA GLY A 315 2.46 -16.90 13.55
C GLY A 315 3.96 -17.12 13.70
N TRP A 316 4.56 -17.66 12.64
CA TRP A 316 5.99 -18.01 12.63
C TRP A 316 6.95 -16.81 12.76
N LEU A 317 6.44 -15.58 12.66
CA LEU A 317 7.18 -14.33 12.88
C LEU A 317 6.84 -13.62 14.19
N ALA A 318 6.02 -14.19 15.07
CA ALA A 318 5.47 -13.52 16.25
C ALA A 318 6.54 -12.81 17.10
N ASP A 319 7.65 -13.51 17.40
CA ASP A 319 8.77 -12.97 18.17
C ASP A 319 9.50 -11.83 17.45
N ASP A 320 9.62 -11.89 16.12
CA ASP A 320 10.37 -10.93 15.31
C ASP A 320 9.64 -9.59 15.15
N ILE A 321 8.30 -9.58 15.30
CA ILE A 321 7.44 -8.41 15.02
C ILE A 321 6.79 -7.82 16.26
N HIS A 322 7.13 -8.33 17.45
CA HIS A 322 6.53 -7.91 18.71
C HIS A 322 6.72 -6.41 19.01
N VAL A 323 5.63 -5.75 19.42
CA VAL A 323 5.59 -4.37 19.90
C VAL A 323 4.93 -4.35 21.28
N ASP A 324 5.72 -3.99 22.30
CA ASP A 324 5.28 -3.99 23.69
C ASP A 324 4.03 -3.12 23.90
N GLY A 325 3.01 -3.70 24.55
CA GLY A 325 1.81 -2.99 24.96
C GLY A 325 0.74 -2.82 23.89
N TYR A 326 0.88 -3.43 22.71
CA TYR A 326 -0.10 -3.32 21.63
C TYR A 326 -0.55 -4.69 21.10
N ASN A 327 -1.87 -4.84 20.94
CA ASN A 327 -2.43 -5.86 20.07
C ASN A 327 -2.29 -5.37 18.63
N ILE A 328 -1.74 -6.21 17.76
CA ILE A 328 -1.54 -5.88 16.34
C ILE A 328 -2.17 -6.98 15.51
N ALA A 329 -2.79 -6.60 14.41
CA ALA A 329 -3.28 -7.51 13.39
C ALA A 329 -2.31 -7.48 12.20
N THR A 330 -1.72 -8.62 11.83
CA THR A 330 -0.73 -8.67 10.76
C THR A 330 -0.98 -9.79 9.76
N LYS A 331 -0.37 -9.70 8.58
CA LYS A 331 -0.30 -10.76 7.59
C LYS A 331 0.98 -10.67 6.76
N THR A 332 1.69 -11.78 6.68
CA THR A 332 2.81 -11.98 5.76
C THR A 332 2.37 -12.22 4.31
N GLY A 333 3.23 -11.83 3.37
CA GLY A 333 3.14 -12.15 1.95
C GLY A 333 4.48 -12.59 1.39
N THR A 334 4.41 -13.56 0.48
CA THR A 334 5.50 -14.00 -0.38
C THR A 334 4.88 -14.27 -1.74
N ALA A 335 5.36 -13.59 -2.77
CA ALA A 335 4.86 -13.72 -4.13
C ALA A 335 6.03 -13.95 -5.08
N GLN A 336 5.89 -14.94 -5.96
CA GLN A 336 6.87 -15.19 -7.00
C GLN A 336 6.86 -14.05 -8.02
N GLN A 337 8.02 -13.64 -8.48
CA GLN A 337 8.12 -12.65 -9.54
C GLN A 337 8.05 -13.32 -10.92
N PRO A 338 7.45 -12.68 -11.93
CA PRO A 338 7.40 -13.24 -13.28
C PRO A 338 8.81 -13.36 -13.89
N ASP A 339 9.03 -14.36 -14.75
CA ASP A 339 10.29 -14.57 -15.47
C ASP A 339 10.38 -13.79 -16.80
N GLY A 340 9.33 -13.05 -17.14
CA GLY A 340 9.18 -12.30 -18.40
C GLY A 340 8.88 -13.16 -19.62
N LYS A 341 8.65 -14.47 -19.46
CA LYS A 341 8.39 -15.44 -20.53
C LYS A 341 7.08 -16.21 -20.34
N GLY A 342 6.22 -15.71 -19.45
CA GLY A 342 4.91 -16.29 -19.14
C GLY A 342 4.92 -17.28 -17.96
N GLY A 343 6.02 -17.37 -17.20
CA GLY A 343 6.11 -18.18 -15.99
C GLY A 343 6.61 -17.39 -14.79
N TYR A 344 6.86 -18.11 -13.69
CA TYR A 344 7.44 -17.56 -12.48
C TYR A 344 8.95 -17.82 -12.43
N SER A 345 9.68 -16.81 -11.96
CA SER A 345 11.10 -16.90 -11.63
C SER A 345 11.31 -17.56 -10.27
N LYS A 346 12.57 -17.66 -9.84
CA LYS A 346 12.95 -18.07 -8.47
C LYS A 346 13.03 -16.89 -7.49
N SER A 347 12.79 -15.68 -7.98
CA SER A 347 12.82 -14.45 -7.20
C SER A 347 11.44 -14.18 -6.59
N TYR A 348 11.45 -13.54 -5.42
CA TYR A 348 10.24 -13.28 -4.66
C TYR A 348 10.15 -11.81 -4.28
N THR A 349 8.92 -11.29 -4.30
CA THR A 349 8.56 -10.10 -3.53
C THR A 349 8.00 -10.57 -2.20
N VAL A 350 8.59 -10.10 -1.10
CA VAL A 350 8.16 -10.46 0.25
C VAL A 350 7.60 -9.23 0.94
N SER A 351 6.55 -9.43 1.72
CA SER A 351 5.80 -8.35 2.33
C SER A 351 5.29 -8.71 3.72
N LEU A 352 5.04 -7.68 4.52
CA LEU A 352 4.31 -7.76 5.77
C LEU A 352 3.42 -6.52 5.88
N ALA A 353 2.14 -6.75 6.12
CA ALA A 353 1.15 -5.69 6.31
C ALA A 353 0.49 -5.88 7.67
N GLY A 354 0.15 -4.78 8.32
CA GLY A 354 -0.55 -4.84 9.60
C GLY A 354 -1.09 -3.50 10.03
N LEU A 355 -1.92 -3.56 11.08
CA LEU A 355 -2.58 -2.41 11.67
C LEU A 355 -2.57 -2.51 13.19
N ALA A 356 -2.48 -1.36 13.84
CA ALA A 356 -2.42 -1.25 15.29
C ALA A 356 -3.10 0.03 15.80
N PRO A 357 -3.62 0.01 17.04
CA PRO A 357 -3.98 -1.19 17.82
C PRO A 357 -5.09 -1.99 17.12
N ALA A 358 -5.17 -3.31 17.31
CA ALA A 358 -6.15 -4.12 16.60
C ALA A 358 -7.60 -3.84 17.03
N GLU A 359 -7.82 -3.46 18.29
CA GLU A 359 -9.14 -3.16 18.84
C GLU A 359 -9.69 -1.76 18.47
N ASP A 360 -8.81 -0.80 18.18
CA ASP A 360 -9.14 0.53 17.64
C ASP A 360 -8.05 0.96 16.65
N PRO A 361 -8.09 0.47 15.40
CA PRO A 361 -7.01 0.69 14.45
C PRO A 361 -6.80 2.17 14.11
N GLU A 362 -5.57 2.65 14.34
CA GLU A 362 -5.16 4.03 14.04
C GLU A 362 -4.26 4.10 12.81
N TYR A 363 -3.35 3.15 12.66
CA TYR A 363 -2.36 3.15 11.58
C TYR A 363 -2.21 1.80 10.92
N VAL A 364 -2.06 1.83 9.60
CA VAL A 364 -1.60 0.71 8.77
C VAL A 364 -0.12 0.91 8.48
N VAL A 365 0.66 -0.16 8.61
CA VAL A 365 2.04 -0.22 8.12
C VAL A 365 2.15 -1.37 7.13
N THR A 366 2.63 -1.09 5.93
CA THR A 366 3.03 -2.13 4.97
C THR A 366 4.51 -2.00 4.66
N VAL A 367 5.17 -3.14 4.54
CA VAL A 367 6.58 -3.23 4.14
C VAL A 367 6.68 -4.25 3.03
N THR A 368 7.31 -3.88 1.93
CA THR A 368 7.58 -4.75 0.78
C THR A 368 9.07 -4.69 0.45
N ILE A 369 9.70 -5.84 0.26
CA ILE A 369 11.08 -5.94 -0.23
C ILE A 369 11.09 -6.90 -1.43
N ALA A 370 11.64 -6.44 -2.54
CA ALA A 370 11.75 -7.22 -3.76
C ALA A 370 13.12 -7.89 -3.86
N ASP A 371 13.09 -9.18 -4.23
CA ASP A 371 14.25 -10.04 -4.46
C ASP A 371 15.31 -9.99 -3.34
N PRO A 372 14.96 -10.18 -2.05
CA PRO A 372 15.95 -10.26 -0.98
C PRO A 372 16.74 -11.56 -1.03
N VAL A 373 17.84 -11.57 -1.78
CA VAL A 373 18.58 -12.80 -2.12
C VAL A 373 19.18 -13.55 -0.93
N LYS A 374 19.39 -12.90 0.22
CA LYS A 374 19.91 -13.54 1.44
C LYS A 374 18.82 -14.05 2.37
N MET A 375 17.57 -13.61 2.18
CA MET A 375 16.42 -13.96 3.02
C MET A 375 15.14 -13.82 2.20
N ASN A 376 14.81 -14.87 1.44
CA ASN A 376 13.72 -14.86 0.46
C ASN A 376 12.31 -15.12 1.05
N THR A 377 12.14 -14.91 2.35
CA THR A 377 10.86 -15.06 3.06
C THR A 377 10.43 -13.73 3.66
N SER A 378 9.17 -13.62 4.12
CA SER A 378 8.65 -12.42 4.81
C SER A 378 9.43 -12.04 6.07
N GLN A 379 10.33 -12.89 6.57
CA GLN A 379 11.25 -12.52 7.66
C GLN A 379 12.16 -11.34 7.28
N ALA A 380 12.39 -11.11 5.98
CA ALA A 380 13.17 -9.96 5.53
C ALA A 380 12.51 -8.62 5.93
N THR A 381 11.17 -8.56 6.01
CA THR A 381 10.42 -7.34 6.30
C THR A 381 10.16 -7.12 7.79
N ALA A 382 10.21 -8.18 8.61
CA ALA A 382 9.86 -8.15 10.03
C ALA A 382 10.58 -7.05 10.84
N PRO A 383 11.91 -6.88 10.75
CA PRO A 383 12.59 -5.83 11.51
C PRO A 383 12.18 -4.41 11.12
N VAL A 384 11.84 -4.18 9.84
CA VAL A 384 11.39 -2.87 9.36
C VAL A 384 9.98 -2.60 9.86
N PHE A 385 9.08 -3.58 9.74
CA PHE A 385 7.71 -3.47 10.23
C PHE A 385 7.68 -3.16 11.72
N GLN A 386 8.41 -3.94 12.53
CA GLN A 386 8.46 -3.77 13.99
C GLN A 386 8.91 -2.36 14.37
N GLN A 387 10.00 -1.88 13.76
CA GLN A 387 10.57 -0.57 14.05
C GLN A 387 9.65 0.57 13.61
N VAL A 388 9.11 0.52 12.39
CA VAL A 388 8.23 1.55 11.85
C VAL A 388 6.90 1.58 12.61
N MET A 389 6.30 0.43 12.89
CA MET A 389 5.08 0.33 13.69
C MET A 389 5.29 0.88 15.11
N THR A 390 6.40 0.51 15.76
CA THR A 390 6.77 1.08 17.06
C THR A 390 6.91 2.59 16.99
N GLN A 391 7.57 3.10 15.94
CA GLN A 391 7.82 4.53 15.79
C GLN A 391 6.53 5.31 15.54
N VAL A 392 5.64 4.85 14.65
CA VAL A 392 4.38 5.57 14.37
C VAL A 392 3.49 5.63 15.62
N LEU A 393 3.38 4.54 16.38
CA LEU A 393 2.60 4.50 17.63
C LEU A 393 3.17 5.46 18.69
N LYS A 394 4.51 5.47 18.86
CA LYS A 394 5.18 6.36 19.81
C LYS A 394 5.09 7.84 19.42
N THR A 395 5.37 8.17 18.14
CA THR A 395 5.31 9.54 17.63
C THR A 395 3.92 10.14 17.83
N ASN A 396 2.88 9.35 17.54
CA ASN A 396 1.48 9.80 17.62
C ASN A 396 0.84 9.60 19.00
N ARG A 397 1.61 9.12 19.99
CA ARG A 397 1.16 8.90 21.38
C ARG A 397 -0.10 8.04 21.46
N VAL A 398 -0.16 7.01 20.63
CA VAL A 398 -1.26 6.05 20.66
C VAL A 398 -1.27 5.38 22.03
N GLU A 399 -2.46 5.21 22.60
CA GLU A 399 -2.59 4.55 23.89
C GLU A 399 -2.31 3.04 23.74
N PRO A 400 -1.56 2.42 24.67
CA PRO A 400 -1.38 0.98 24.70
C PRO A 400 -2.73 0.24 24.81
N SER A 401 -2.75 -0.97 24.28
CA SER A 401 -3.89 -1.87 24.38
C SER A 401 -4.29 -2.13 25.84
N THR A 402 -5.58 -1.97 26.13
CA THR A 402 -6.15 -2.20 27.47
C THR A 402 -6.97 -3.48 27.56
N VAL A 403 -7.15 -4.17 26.44
CA VAL A 403 -7.88 -5.44 26.33
C VAL A 403 -6.94 -6.56 25.90
N PRO A 404 -7.17 -7.81 26.31
CA PRO A 404 -6.41 -8.94 25.80
C PRO A 404 -6.62 -9.11 24.28
N PRO A 405 -5.65 -9.67 23.56
CA PRO A 405 -5.81 -9.97 22.15
C PRO A 405 -6.96 -10.96 21.93
N VAL A 406 -7.61 -10.85 20.77
CA VAL A 406 -8.65 -11.79 20.36
C VAL A 406 -7.99 -13.01 19.73
N GLU A 407 -8.29 -14.19 20.27
CA GLU A 407 -7.80 -15.47 19.76
C GLU A 407 -8.98 -16.35 19.34
N TYR A 408 -8.93 -16.85 18.10
CA TYR A 408 -9.86 -17.84 17.60
C TYR A 408 -9.16 -19.19 17.45
N PRO A 409 -9.87 -20.32 17.63
CA PRO A 409 -9.29 -21.63 17.37
C PRO A 409 -8.84 -21.72 15.91
N THR A 410 -7.63 -22.20 15.69
CA THR A 410 -7.02 -22.34 14.36
C THR A 410 -7.30 -23.70 13.73
N THR A 411 -7.63 -24.70 14.55
CA THR A 411 -7.95 -26.07 14.15
C THR A 411 -9.20 -26.59 14.88
N TRP A 412 -9.70 -27.78 14.47
CA TRP A 412 -10.89 -28.42 15.05
C TRP A 412 -10.85 -29.94 15.07
#